data_AF-A0A6G8FVQ9-F1
#
_entry.id   AF-A0A6G8FVQ9-F1
#
_cell.length_a   1.000
_cell.length_b   1.000
_cell.length_c   1.000
_cell.angle_alpha   90.00
_cell.angle_beta   90.00
_cell.angle_gamma   90.00
#
_symmetry.space_group_name_H-M   'P 1'
#
loop_
_entity.id
_entity.type
_entity.pdbx_description
1 polymer ?
#
loop_
_entity_poly.entity_id
_entity_poly.type
_entity_poly.pdbx_seq_one_letter_code
_entity_poly.pdbx_strand_id
1 'polypeptide(L)'
;MRLDVVSIFPEYLAPLDLSLIGKARRDDLLDLHVHDLRDVTTDRHRTVDDSPFGGGAGMVMKPEPWAAALDRVVAEGGTAEVPVPHLLVPGPGGVPFTQAMAHELAAEPWLAFACGRYEGLDERVYEHAAERMRVTVVSLGDYVLNGGEVAVLAMVEAVGRLLPGVVGNAESLVEESHEGGLLEYPVYTRPASWDDGGTVRDVPPVLLSGDHAAIAAWRHEQRVARTVARRPDLAAAAATVSGLDDLDVRVAVPADAPELLVLQRACWMQEGRISGSWHIPPLEESLEDVVHGLGEWTTWVARVPSSDGRGRLVGSVRGRVRPGDPTVWETGRLMVAADLQGRGLGRALLALAEAGAPQTVSTYWINTGRVSEGNIRRYKRAGYRQVPGEGAFPGTVDLTKRRRS
;
A
#
# COMPACT_ATOMS: atom_id res chain seq x y z
N MET A 1 -26.11 -1.28 -5.62
CA MET A 1 -25.47 -2.61 -5.44
C MET A 1 -26.47 -3.53 -4.77
N ARG A 2 -26.55 -4.80 -5.17
CA ARG A 2 -27.37 -5.82 -4.50
C ARG A 2 -26.52 -6.66 -3.55
N LEU A 3 -27.06 -6.98 -2.38
CA LEU A 3 -26.47 -7.87 -1.37
C LEU A 3 -27.50 -8.92 -0.95
N ASP A 4 -27.12 -10.19 -0.96
CA ASP A 4 -27.91 -11.28 -0.40
C ASP A 4 -27.16 -11.93 0.76
N VAL A 5 -27.78 -12.07 1.93
CA VAL A 5 -27.16 -12.69 3.11
C VAL A 5 -27.98 -13.91 3.51
N VAL A 6 -27.37 -15.10 3.48
CA VAL A 6 -27.99 -16.34 3.95
C VAL A 6 -27.47 -16.64 5.35
N SER A 7 -28.37 -16.75 6.32
CA SER A 7 -28.04 -16.99 7.73
C SER A 7 -29.16 -17.76 8.42
N ILE A 8 -28.84 -18.41 9.54
CA ILE A 8 -29.83 -18.99 10.46
C ILE A 8 -30.22 -18.00 11.58
N PHE A 9 -29.72 -16.77 11.55
CA PHE A 9 -30.10 -15.68 12.45
C PHE A 9 -30.30 -14.37 11.67
N PRO A 10 -31.36 -14.25 10.84
CA PRO A 10 -31.64 -13.03 10.09
C PRO A 10 -31.66 -11.77 10.95
N GLU A 11 -32.18 -11.86 12.18
CA GLU A 11 -32.29 -10.74 13.12
C GLU A 11 -30.93 -10.20 13.56
N TYR A 12 -29.86 -10.99 13.44
CA TYR A 12 -28.49 -10.55 13.72
C TYR A 12 -28.05 -9.43 12.77
N LEU A 13 -28.66 -9.36 11.58
CA LEU A 13 -28.34 -8.39 10.54
C LEU A 13 -29.15 -7.08 10.66
N ALA A 14 -30.05 -6.97 11.64
CA ALA A 14 -30.85 -5.76 11.90
C ALA A 14 -30.03 -4.46 12.04
N PRO A 15 -28.77 -4.45 12.53
CA PRO A 15 -27.96 -3.23 12.54
C PRO A 15 -27.74 -2.59 11.15
N LEU A 16 -27.89 -3.34 10.05
CA LEU A 16 -27.81 -2.81 8.68
C LEU A 16 -28.99 -1.92 8.28
N ASP A 17 -30.01 -1.79 9.13
CA ASP A 17 -31.09 -0.79 8.98
C ASP A 17 -30.76 0.57 9.62
N LEU A 18 -29.65 0.65 10.36
CA LEU A 18 -29.24 1.84 11.12
C LEU A 18 -28.28 2.74 10.33
N SER A 19 -28.19 3.99 10.76
CA SER A 19 -27.16 4.95 10.33
C SER A 19 -27.02 5.08 8.79
N LEU A 20 -25.79 5.22 8.28
CA LEU A 20 -25.45 5.41 6.87
C LEU A 20 -25.91 4.27 5.98
N ILE A 21 -25.72 3.01 6.40
CA ILE A 21 -26.12 1.84 5.60
C ILE A 21 -27.64 1.77 5.48
N GLY A 22 -28.37 1.96 6.59
CA GLY A 22 -29.83 2.02 6.55
C GLY A 22 -30.36 3.18 5.70
N LYS A 23 -29.66 4.33 5.69
CA LYS A 23 -29.99 5.43 4.78
C LYS A 23 -29.73 5.05 3.32
N ALA A 24 -28.56 4.46 3.01
CA ALA A 24 -28.21 4.00 1.67
C ALA A 24 -29.26 3.03 1.11
N ARG A 25 -29.84 2.18 1.97
CA ARG A 25 -30.95 1.29 1.60
C ARG A 25 -32.24 2.03 1.26
N ARG A 26 -32.62 3.02 2.08
CA ARG A 26 -33.82 3.85 1.83
C ARG A 26 -33.68 4.74 0.59
N ASP A 27 -32.45 5.10 0.25
CA ASP A 27 -32.12 5.92 -0.92
C ASP A 27 -31.83 5.04 -2.17
N ASP A 28 -32.14 3.74 -2.12
CA ASP A 28 -31.95 2.75 -3.20
C ASP A 28 -30.50 2.62 -3.73
N LEU A 29 -29.50 3.05 -2.94
CA LEU A 29 -28.08 2.87 -3.27
C LEU A 29 -27.59 1.46 -2.97
N LEU A 30 -28.20 0.83 -1.96
CA LEU A 30 -27.89 -0.53 -1.50
C LEU A 30 -29.17 -1.35 -1.35
N ASP A 31 -29.26 -2.45 -2.07
CA ASP A 31 -30.41 -3.36 -2.01
C ASP A 31 -30.00 -4.63 -1.24
N LEU A 32 -30.44 -4.74 0.02
CA LEU A 32 -30.06 -5.84 0.93
C LEU A 32 -31.24 -6.79 1.17
N HIS A 33 -31.02 -8.06 0.83
CA HIS A 33 -31.92 -9.18 1.07
C HIS A 33 -31.32 -10.12 2.10
N VAL A 34 -32.10 -10.49 3.13
CA VAL A 34 -31.66 -11.45 4.16
C VAL A 34 -32.55 -12.68 4.11
N HIS A 35 -31.92 -13.84 4.00
CA HIS A 35 -32.56 -15.13 3.78
C HIS A 35 -32.35 -16.02 5.00
N ASP A 36 -33.43 -16.47 5.66
CA ASP A 36 -33.33 -17.55 6.65
C ASP A 36 -33.04 -18.86 5.92
N LEU A 37 -31.87 -19.46 6.16
CA LEU A 37 -31.50 -20.76 5.60
C LEU A 37 -32.53 -21.84 5.95
N ARG A 38 -33.22 -21.69 7.08
CA ARG A 38 -34.25 -22.65 7.49
C ARG A 38 -35.48 -22.64 6.60
N ASP A 39 -35.72 -21.60 5.80
CA ASP A 39 -36.90 -21.51 4.93
C ASP A 39 -36.86 -22.46 3.73
N VAL A 40 -35.68 -22.99 3.39
CA VAL A 40 -35.52 -23.96 2.30
C VAL A 40 -35.48 -25.41 2.78
N THR A 41 -35.61 -25.64 4.09
CA THR A 41 -35.66 -26.98 4.67
C THR A 41 -37.02 -27.63 4.43
N THR A 42 -37.05 -28.96 4.28
CA THR A 42 -38.28 -29.72 4.00
C THR A 42 -38.78 -30.54 5.18
N ASP A 43 -37.97 -30.67 6.24
CA ASP A 43 -38.32 -31.44 7.43
C ASP A 43 -39.03 -30.59 8.48
N ARG A 44 -39.83 -31.23 9.34
CA ARG A 44 -40.62 -30.55 10.38
C ARG A 44 -39.75 -29.76 11.37
N HIS A 45 -38.51 -30.19 11.59
CA HIS A 45 -37.62 -29.59 12.59
C HIS A 45 -36.79 -28.44 12.02
N ARG A 46 -36.94 -28.14 10.72
CA ARG A 46 -36.15 -27.11 10.02
C ARG A 46 -34.65 -27.32 10.20
N THR A 47 -34.20 -28.56 10.01
CA THR A 47 -32.83 -28.99 10.31
C THR A 47 -31.83 -28.45 9.29
N VAL A 48 -30.78 -27.77 9.77
CA VAL A 48 -29.73 -27.15 8.94
C VAL A 48 -28.32 -27.65 9.26
N ASP A 49 -28.18 -28.54 10.25
CA ASP A 49 -26.91 -29.07 10.73
C ASP A 49 -27.03 -30.55 11.11
N ASP A 50 -25.91 -31.26 11.12
CA ASP A 50 -25.81 -32.66 11.55
C ASP A 50 -24.42 -32.95 12.15
N SER A 51 -24.25 -34.12 12.77
CA SER A 51 -22.95 -34.55 13.31
C SER A 51 -21.90 -34.76 12.21
N PRO A 52 -20.62 -34.40 12.44
CA PRO A 52 -19.57 -34.55 11.45
C PRO A 52 -19.26 -36.03 11.14
N PHE A 53 -19.03 -36.34 9.87
CA PHE A 53 -18.39 -37.59 9.48
C PHE A 53 -16.96 -37.65 10.02
N GLY A 54 -16.51 -38.84 10.44
CA GLY A 54 -15.21 -39.04 11.09
C GLY A 54 -15.22 -38.86 12.61
N GLY A 55 -16.36 -38.45 13.19
CA GLY A 55 -16.49 -38.17 14.61
C GLY A 55 -15.91 -36.80 15.00
N GLY A 56 -16.05 -36.43 16.27
CA GLY A 56 -15.70 -35.11 16.78
C GLY A 56 -16.85 -34.51 17.59
N ALA A 57 -16.56 -33.43 18.32
CA ALA A 57 -17.59 -32.61 18.96
C ALA A 57 -18.13 -31.58 17.95
N GLY A 58 -19.33 -31.07 18.21
CA GLY A 58 -19.94 -30.02 17.38
C GLY A 58 -20.87 -30.56 16.29
N MET A 59 -21.32 -29.63 15.44
CA MET A 59 -22.24 -29.88 14.33
C MET A 59 -21.68 -29.22 13.06
N VAL A 60 -22.00 -29.76 11.89
CA VAL A 60 -21.62 -29.21 10.58
C VAL A 60 -22.90 -28.86 9.83
N MET A 61 -22.94 -27.70 9.19
CA MET A 61 -24.11 -27.29 8.43
C MET A 61 -24.29 -28.16 7.18
N LYS A 62 -25.51 -28.67 6.99
CA LYS A 62 -25.85 -29.64 5.96
C LYS A 62 -25.75 -29.05 4.55
N PRO A 63 -25.30 -29.84 3.56
CA PRO A 63 -25.14 -29.33 2.21
C PRO A 63 -26.46 -29.03 1.49
N GLU A 64 -27.53 -29.81 1.74
CA GLU A 64 -28.78 -29.68 0.98
C GLU A 64 -29.51 -28.35 1.19
N PRO A 65 -29.70 -27.85 2.44
CA PRO A 65 -30.28 -26.54 2.65
C PRO A 65 -29.42 -25.42 2.06
N TRP A 66 -28.09 -25.52 2.16
CA TRP A 66 -27.19 -24.51 1.59
C TRP A 66 -27.26 -24.46 0.07
N ALA A 67 -27.22 -25.61 -0.60
CA ALA A 67 -27.38 -25.69 -2.05
C ALA A 67 -28.72 -25.07 -2.49
N ALA A 68 -29.82 -25.42 -1.82
CA ALA A 68 -31.14 -24.88 -2.14
C ALA A 68 -31.23 -23.35 -1.92
N ALA A 69 -30.65 -22.83 -0.84
CA ALA A 69 -30.64 -21.39 -0.56
C ALA A 69 -29.80 -20.60 -1.57
N LEU A 70 -28.61 -21.08 -1.91
CA LEU A 70 -27.76 -20.44 -2.92
C LEU A 70 -28.39 -20.48 -4.31
N ASP A 71 -29.03 -21.60 -4.66
CA ASP A 71 -29.78 -21.74 -5.92
C ASP A 71 -30.95 -20.75 -5.98
N ARG A 72 -31.67 -20.56 -4.87
CA ARG A 72 -32.76 -19.57 -4.76
C ARG A 72 -32.24 -18.15 -4.93
N VAL A 73 -31.14 -17.79 -4.26
CA VAL A 73 -30.51 -16.46 -4.39
C VAL A 73 -30.17 -16.17 -5.84
N VAL A 74 -29.56 -17.13 -6.54
CA VAL A 74 -29.25 -16.98 -7.98
C VAL A 74 -30.52 -16.82 -8.81
N ALA A 75 -31.55 -17.63 -8.58
CA ALA A 75 -32.79 -17.59 -9.35
C ALA A 75 -33.58 -16.29 -9.17
N GLU A 76 -33.56 -15.71 -7.96
CA GLU A 76 -34.31 -14.48 -7.62
C GLU A 76 -33.55 -13.19 -7.96
N GLY A 77 -32.21 -13.23 -7.98
CA GLY A 77 -31.39 -12.05 -8.24
C GLY A 77 -30.72 -11.99 -9.60
N GLY A 78 -30.62 -13.11 -10.30
CA GLY A 78 -29.99 -13.19 -11.61
C GLY A 78 -30.68 -12.32 -12.64
N THR A 79 -29.89 -11.49 -13.32
CA THR A 79 -30.33 -10.70 -14.48
C THR A 79 -29.52 -11.11 -15.72
N ALA A 80 -29.92 -10.64 -16.89
CA ALA A 80 -29.17 -10.89 -18.12
C ALA A 80 -27.74 -10.29 -18.08
N GLU A 81 -27.55 -9.19 -17.36
CA GLU A 81 -26.27 -8.49 -17.23
C GLU A 81 -25.42 -9.04 -16.06
N VAL A 82 -26.07 -9.41 -14.96
CA VAL A 82 -25.42 -9.94 -13.76
C VAL A 82 -26.12 -11.25 -13.38
N PRO A 83 -25.71 -12.39 -13.97
CA PRO A 83 -26.44 -13.65 -13.83
C PRO A 83 -26.22 -14.35 -12.48
N VAL A 84 -25.08 -14.11 -11.82
CA VAL A 84 -24.69 -14.73 -10.54
C VAL A 84 -23.96 -13.73 -9.65
N PRO A 85 -24.03 -13.88 -8.30
CA PRO A 85 -23.27 -13.02 -7.38
C PRO A 85 -21.81 -13.45 -7.27
N HIS A 86 -20.98 -12.63 -6.63
CA HIS A 86 -19.78 -13.11 -5.96
C HIS A 86 -20.14 -13.61 -4.56
N LEU A 87 -19.96 -14.90 -4.29
CA LEU A 87 -20.20 -15.48 -2.98
C LEU A 87 -19.00 -15.31 -2.05
N LEU A 88 -19.24 -14.63 -0.92
CA LEU A 88 -18.30 -14.49 0.17
C LEU A 88 -18.70 -15.41 1.32
N VAL A 89 -17.77 -16.25 1.78
CA VAL A 89 -18.01 -17.15 2.90
C VAL A 89 -17.11 -16.71 4.07
N PRO A 90 -17.65 -16.09 5.13
CA PRO A 90 -16.87 -15.80 6.32
C PRO A 90 -16.28 -17.07 6.93
N GLY A 91 -14.95 -17.12 7.08
CA GLY A 91 -14.25 -18.24 7.67
C GLY A 91 -12.82 -17.89 8.08
N PRO A 92 -12.33 -18.33 9.24
CA PRO A 92 -11.01 -17.94 9.76
C PRO A 92 -9.85 -18.44 8.89
N GLY A 93 -10.04 -19.51 8.10
CA GLY A 93 -9.06 -20.00 7.12
C GLY A 93 -9.06 -19.25 5.79
N GLY A 94 -9.89 -18.22 5.63
CA GLY A 94 -9.99 -17.41 4.42
C GLY A 94 -8.89 -16.38 4.26
N VAL A 95 -8.92 -15.67 3.13
CA VAL A 95 -8.05 -14.51 2.92
C VAL A 95 -8.45 -13.37 3.87
N PRO A 96 -7.50 -12.68 4.54
CA PRO A 96 -7.85 -11.57 5.43
C PRO A 96 -8.57 -10.43 4.69
N PHE A 97 -9.67 -9.96 5.25
CA PHE A 97 -10.40 -8.80 4.75
C PHE A 97 -9.56 -7.53 4.93
N THR A 98 -9.40 -6.76 3.86
CA THR A 98 -8.62 -5.52 3.84
C THR A 98 -9.40 -4.38 3.22
N GLN A 99 -8.96 -3.15 3.45
CA GLN A 99 -9.55 -1.97 2.80
C GLN A 99 -9.45 -2.05 1.27
N ALA A 100 -8.38 -2.62 0.72
CA ALA A 100 -8.25 -2.85 -0.73
C ALA A 100 -9.32 -3.81 -1.25
N MET A 101 -9.57 -4.91 -0.53
CA MET A 101 -10.65 -5.84 -0.86
C MET A 101 -12.03 -5.17 -0.76
N ALA A 102 -12.25 -4.28 0.22
CA ALA A 102 -13.48 -3.52 0.32
C ALA A 102 -13.73 -2.65 -0.94
N HIS A 103 -12.70 -1.99 -1.48
CA HIS A 103 -12.79 -1.26 -2.75
C HIS A 103 -13.09 -2.17 -3.94
N GLU A 104 -12.44 -3.32 -4.03
CA GLU A 104 -12.70 -4.31 -5.09
C GLU A 104 -14.15 -4.78 -5.05
N LEU A 105 -14.63 -5.15 -3.86
CA LEU A 105 -16.01 -5.59 -3.65
C LEU A 105 -17.02 -4.45 -3.85
N ALA A 106 -16.65 -3.20 -3.59
CA ALA A 106 -17.51 -2.03 -3.81
C ALA A 106 -17.83 -1.81 -5.30
N ALA A 107 -16.98 -2.32 -6.20
CA ALA A 107 -17.19 -2.27 -7.64
C ALA A 107 -18.08 -3.40 -8.18
N GLU A 108 -18.34 -4.44 -7.38
CA GLU A 108 -19.19 -5.56 -7.79
C GLU A 108 -20.66 -5.14 -7.79
N PRO A 109 -21.45 -5.47 -8.83
CA PRO A 109 -22.86 -5.12 -8.84
C PRO A 109 -23.69 -5.95 -7.85
N TRP A 110 -23.23 -7.17 -7.53
CA TRP A 110 -23.94 -8.14 -6.71
C TRP A 110 -23.01 -9.03 -5.88
N LEU A 111 -23.19 -9.00 -4.55
CA LEU A 111 -22.52 -9.89 -3.61
C LEU A 111 -23.52 -10.79 -2.88
N ALA A 112 -23.12 -12.01 -2.57
CA ALA A 112 -23.85 -12.91 -1.68
C ALA A 112 -22.96 -13.33 -0.51
N PHE A 113 -23.54 -13.59 0.66
CA PHE A 113 -22.83 -14.03 1.86
C PHE A 113 -23.43 -15.30 2.44
N ALA A 114 -22.57 -16.28 2.73
CA ALA A 114 -22.95 -17.53 3.41
C ALA A 114 -22.48 -17.53 4.86
N CYS A 115 -23.34 -17.13 5.80
CA CYS A 115 -23.00 -17.09 7.22
C CYS A 115 -22.93 -18.51 7.83
N GLY A 116 -21.73 -19.07 7.90
CA GLY A 116 -21.47 -20.32 8.61
C GLY A 116 -21.68 -20.21 10.13
N ARG A 117 -22.05 -21.35 10.74
CA ARG A 117 -22.24 -21.57 12.18
C ARG A 117 -21.67 -22.93 12.56
N TYR A 118 -21.62 -23.20 13.86
CA TYR A 118 -21.09 -24.45 14.41
C TYR A 118 -19.64 -24.66 13.95
N GLU A 119 -19.26 -25.85 13.47
CA GLU A 119 -17.93 -26.13 12.91
C GLU A 119 -17.76 -25.59 11.48
N GLY A 120 -18.84 -25.09 10.85
CA GLY A 120 -18.83 -24.52 9.52
C GLY A 120 -19.78 -25.22 8.55
N LEU A 121 -19.59 -24.94 7.26
CA LEU A 121 -20.32 -25.56 6.15
C LEU A 121 -19.67 -26.89 5.80
N ASP A 122 -20.47 -27.85 5.35
CA ASP A 122 -19.95 -29.03 4.64
C ASP A 122 -19.11 -28.59 3.43
N GLU A 123 -17.93 -29.19 3.25
CA GLU A 123 -16.96 -28.81 2.22
C GLU A 123 -17.56 -28.83 0.80
N ARG A 124 -18.51 -29.74 0.55
CA ARG A 124 -19.18 -29.88 -0.75
C ARG A 124 -20.06 -28.69 -1.10
N VAL A 125 -20.43 -27.86 -0.13
CA VAL A 125 -21.15 -26.60 -0.39
C VAL A 125 -20.27 -25.63 -1.17
N TYR A 126 -18.97 -25.57 -0.84
CA TYR A 126 -18.02 -24.72 -1.57
C TYR A 126 -17.84 -25.22 -3.00
N GLU A 127 -17.74 -26.55 -3.18
CA GLU A 127 -17.66 -27.18 -4.51
C GLU A 127 -18.90 -26.85 -5.35
N HIS A 128 -20.10 -27.07 -4.82
CA HIS A 128 -21.37 -26.74 -5.48
C HIS A 128 -21.48 -25.27 -5.86
N ALA A 129 -21.08 -24.37 -4.96
CA ALA A 129 -21.11 -22.93 -5.23
C ALA A 129 -20.08 -22.54 -6.31
N ALA A 130 -18.87 -23.10 -6.25
CA ALA A 130 -17.78 -22.80 -7.18
C ALA A 130 -18.07 -23.24 -8.63
N GLU A 131 -18.93 -24.25 -8.82
CA GLU A 131 -19.42 -24.63 -10.16
C GLU A 131 -20.29 -23.55 -10.82
N ARG A 132 -20.87 -22.63 -10.04
CA ARG A 132 -21.89 -21.68 -10.50
C ARG A 132 -21.46 -20.23 -10.41
N MET A 133 -20.68 -19.89 -9.40
CA MET A 133 -20.33 -18.51 -9.07
C MET A 133 -18.93 -18.42 -8.49
N ARG A 134 -18.33 -17.22 -8.52
CA ARG A 134 -17.05 -17.00 -7.84
C ARG A 134 -17.27 -17.15 -6.33
N VAL A 135 -16.42 -17.94 -5.68
CA VAL A 135 -16.44 -18.14 -4.22
C VAL A 135 -15.14 -17.59 -3.63
N THR A 136 -15.24 -16.85 -2.53
CA THR A 136 -14.08 -16.42 -1.76
C THR A 136 -14.35 -16.61 -0.27
N VAL A 137 -13.51 -17.42 0.37
CA VAL A 137 -13.53 -17.54 1.83
C VAL A 137 -12.77 -16.34 2.39
N VAL A 138 -13.42 -15.56 3.25
CA VAL A 138 -12.87 -14.30 3.78
C VAL A 138 -12.76 -14.39 5.30
N SER A 139 -11.58 -14.09 5.83
CA SER A 139 -11.33 -14.00 7.26
C SER A 139 -11.43 -12.56 7.73
N LEU A 140 -12.12 -12.31 8.85
CA LEU A 140 -12.15 -10.99 9.49
C LEU A 140 -10.87 -10.71 10.31
N GLY A 141 -10.04 -11.74 10.51
CA GLY A 141 -8.77 -11.67 11.22
C GLY A 141 -8.45 -12.97 11.96
N ASP A 142 -7.27 -12.99 12.60
CA ASP A 142 -6.71 -14.19 13.23
C ASP A 142 -7.33 -14.49 14.61
N TYR A 143 -8.64 -14.73 14.63
CA TYR A 143 -9.43 -15.09 15.80
C TYR A 143 -10.69 -15.86 15.38
N VAL A 144 -11.36 -16.50 16.35
CA VAL A 144 -12.54 -17.34 16.10
C VAL A 144 -13.80 -16.65 16.63
N LEU A 145 -14.87 -16.71 15.85
CA LEU A 145 -16.19 -16.16 16.17
C LEU A 145 -17.24 -17.27 16.18
N ASN A 146 -18.37 -17.04 16.84
CA ASN A 146 -19.48 -18.00 16.92
C ASN A 146 -20.26 -18.15 15.59
N GLY A 147 -19.99 -17.32 14.59
CA GLY A 147 -20.70 -17.31 13.32
C GLY A 147 -20.27 -16.20 12.38
N GLY A 148 -20.63 -16.35 11.10
CA GLY A 148 -20.24 -15.42 10.03
C GLY A 148 -20.98 -14.08 10.05
N GLU A 149 -22.09 -13.94 10.78
CA GLU A 149 -22.96 -12.76 10.70
C GLU A 149 -22.25 -11.46 11.11
N VAL A 150 -21.40 -11.52 12.13
CA VAL A 150 -20.61 -10.34 12.56
C VAL A 150 -19.58 -9.94 11.50
N ALA A 151 -19.01 -10.91 10.77
CA ALA A 151 -18.10 -10.64 9.67
C ALA A 151 -18.85 -10.04 8.48
N VAL A 152 -20.07 -10.50 8.20
CA VAL A 152 -20.93 -9.89 7.18
C VAL A 152 -21.29 -8.45 7.54
N LEU A 153 -21.66 -8.16 8.80
CA LEU A 153 -21.90 -6.79 9.25
C LEU A 153 -20.70 -5.89 8.96
N ALA A 154 -19.50 -6.31 9.36
CA ALA A 154 -18.28 -5.55 9.16
C ALA A 154 -17.93 -5.36 7.67
N MET A 155 -18.03 -6.41 6.87
CA MET A 155 -17.75 -6.34 5.43
C MET A 155 -18.77 -5.47 4.69
N VAL A 156 -20.07 -5.61 4.97
CA VAL A 156 -21.12 -4.81 4.35
C VAL A 156 -20.98 -3.33 4.74
N GLU A 157 -20.61 -3.02 5.98
CA GLU A 157 -20.36 -1.64 6.40
C GLU A 157 -19.16 -1.03 5.65
N ALA A 158 -18.05 -1.78 5.56
CA ALA A 158 -16.83 -1.33 4.87
C ALA A 158 -17.00 -1.19 3.36
N VAL A 159 -17.77 -2.08 2.72
CA VAL A 159 -18.07 -2.02 1.28
C VAL A 159 -19.13 -0.95 0.99
N GLY A 160 -20.25 -0.97 1.71
CA GLY A 160 -21.39 -0.09 1.47
C GLY A 160 -21.05 1.39 1.61
N ARG A 161 -20.16 1.75 2.54
CA ARG A 161 -19.72 3.15 2.71
C ARG A 161 -18.92 3.70 1.52
N LEU A 162 -18.33 2.84 0.69
CA LEU A 162 -17.54 3.24 -0.49
C LEU A 162 -18.45 3.50 -1.71
N LEU A 163 -19.73 3.14 -1.64
CA LEU A 163 -20.66 3.36 -2.74
C LEU A 163 -20.92 4.86 -2.97
N PRO A 164 -20.93 5.32 -4.24
CA PRO A 164 -21.25 6.70 -4.56
C PRO A 164 -22.59 7.13 -3.96
N GLY A 165 -22.59 8.25 -3.23
CA GLY A 165 -23.78 8.82 -2.61
C GLY A 165 -24.04 8.38 -1.16
N VAL A 166 -23.32 7.38 -0.63
CA VAL A 166 -23.49 6.92 0.76
C VAL A 166 -22.83 7.87 1.76
N VAL A 167 -21.56 8.25 1.50
CA VAL A 167 -20.83 9.22 2.31
C VAL A 167 -20.96 10.61 1.70
N GLY A 168 -21.33 11.60 2.52
CA GLY A 168 -21.65 12.96 2.05
C GLY A 168 -20.46 13.78 1.55
N ASN A 169 -19.24 13.48 2.00
CA ASN A 169 -18.01 14.12 1.50
C ASN A 169 -17.02 13.05 1.05
N ALA A 170 -16.86 12.84 -0.26
CA ALA A 170 -15.94 11.86 -0.80
C ALA A 170 -14.47 12.14 -0.41
N GLU A 171 -14.10 13.40 -0.13
CA GLU A 171 -12.75 13.73 0.33
C GLU A 171 -12.44 13.15 1.72
N SER A 172 -13.45 12.87 2.55
CA SER A 172 -13.22 12.24 3.86
C SER A 172 -12.67 10.82 3.72
N LEU A 173 -13.03 10.12 2.63
CA LEU A 173 -12.54 8.77 2.36
C LEU A 173 -11.06 8.75 1.96
N VAL A 174 -10.47 9.88 1.52
CA VAL A 174 -9.08 9.92 1.02
C VAL A 174 -8.06 10.01 2.16
N GLU A 175 -8.43 10.61 3.30
CA GLU A 175 -7.53 10.82 4.43
C GLU A 175 -7.65 9.76 5.54
N GLU A 176 -8.53 8.77 5.37
CA GLU A 176 -8.81 7.73 6.35
C GLU A 176 -7.64 6.75 6.57
N SER A 177 -7.73 5.99 7.67
CA SER A 177 -6.75 4.94 7.95
C SER A 177 -6.74 3.89 6.85
N HIS A 178 -5.55 3.38 6.52
CA HIS A 178 -5.27 2.40 5.46
C HIS A 178 -5.34 2.95 4.02
N GLU A 179 -5.89 4.14 3.82
CA GLU A 179 -5.85 4.86 2.55
C GLU A 179 -4.47 5.48 2.34
N GLY A 180 -3.76 5.04 1.29
CA GLY A 180 -2.34 5.37 1.09
C GLY A 180 -1.37 4.70 2.08
N GLY A 181 -1.83 3.67 2.81
CA GLY A 181 -0.97 2.84 3.68
C GLY A 181 -0.60 3.44 5.04
N LEU A 182 -1.23 4.55 5.44
CA LEU A 182 -1.00 5.19 6.75
C LEU A 182 -2.26 5.14 7.62
N LEU A 183 -2.09 5.17 8.94
CA LEU A 183 -3.15 5.47 9.89
C LEU A 183 -3.54 6.95 9.81
N GLU A 184 -4.76 7.26 10.24
CA GLU A 184 -5.29 8.63 10.30
C GLU A 184 -4.65 9.45 11.44
N TYR A 185 -4.57 10.77 11.26
CA TYR A 185 -4.04 11.72 12.25
C TYR A 185 -4.95 11.84 13.50
N PRO A 186 -4.48 12.40 14.63
CA PRO A 186 -5.36 12.74 15.75
C PRO A 186 -6.37 13.81 15.33
N VAL A 187 -7.64 13.53 15.61
CA VAL A 187 -8.76 14.44 15.34
C VAL A 187 -9.13 15.16 16.64
N TYR A 188 -9.41 16.45 16.53
CA TYR A 188 -9.80 17.32 17.63
C TYR A 188 -11.11 18.03 17.27
N THR A 189 -11.93 18.31 18.28
CA THR A 189 -13.16 19.09 18.12
C THR A 189 -13.27 20.10 19.27
N ARG A 190 -14.31 20.94 19.21
CA ARG A 190 -14.59 21.92 20.27
C ARG A 190 -14.91 21.20 21.60
N PRO A 191 -14.52 21.80 22.75
CA PRO A 191 -13.87 23.10 22.93
C PRO A 191 -12.36 23.08 22.62
N ALA A 192 -11.77 24.26 22.35
CA ALA A 192 -10.34 24.38 22.03
C ALA A 192 -9.41 24.05 23.22
N SER A 193 -9.91 24.22 24.44
CA SER A 193 -9.23 23.90 25.69
C SER A 193 -10.21 23.13 26.57
N TRP A 194 -9.79 21.98 27.07
CA TRP A 194 -10.59 21.13 27.95
C TRP A 194 -9.87 20.95 29.30
N ASP A 195 -10.51 21.41 30.37
CA ASP A 195 -10.06 21.16 31.75
C ASP A 195 -10.69 19.86 32.27
N ASP A 196 -9.82 18.90 32.55
CA ASP A 196 -10.16 17.61 33.16
C ASP A 196 -9.53 17.55 34.55
N GLY A 197 -10.26 18.12 35.51
CA GLY A 197 -9.92 18.05 36.93
C GLY A 197 -8.62 18.77 37.32
N GLY A 198 -8.29 19.88 36.64
CA GLY A 198 -7.08 20.67 36.87
C GLY A 198 -5.96 20.41 35.86
N THR A 199 -6.14 19.47 34.92
CA THR A 199 -5.24 19.28 33.78
C THR A 199 -5.88 19.85 32.52
N VAL A 200 -5.35 20.99 32.06
CA VAL A 200 -5.78 21.63 30.83
C VAL A 200 -5.17 20.90 29.62
N ARG A 201 -6.02 20.50 28.68
CA ARG A 201 -5.64 19.87 27.41
C ARG A 201 -6.09 20.75 26.26
N ASP A 202 -5.11 21.33 25.56
CA ASP A 202 -5.36 22.22 24.44
C ASP A 202 -5.29 21.49 23.09
N VAL A 203 -6.10 21.96 22.14
CA VAL A 203 -5.95 21.61 20.73
C VAL A 203 -4.62 22.16 20.19
N PRO A 204 -3.85 21.39 19.40
CA PRO A 204 -2.61 21.88 18.79
C PRO A 204 -2.78 23.24 18.09
N PRO A 205 -1.96 24.25 18.40
CA PRO A 205 -2.15 25.62 17.88
C PRO A 205 -2.22 25.73 16.36
N VAL A 206 -1.48 24.85 15.64
CA VAL A 206 -1.53 24.79 14.16
C VAL A 206 -2.94 24.53 13.63
N LEU A 207 -3.77 23.75 14.34
CA LEU A 207 -5.15 23.47 13.97
C LEU A 207 -6.10 24.66 14.17
N LEU A 208 -5.66 25.67 14.93
CA LEU A 208 -6.41 26.91 15.18
C LEU A 208 -5.96 28.07 14.28
N SER A 209 -4.93 27.86 13.46
CA SER A 209 -4.27 28.92 12.68
C SER A 209 -5.03 29.38 11.43
N GLY A 210 -5.89 28.51 10.87
CA GLY A 210 -6.49 28.72 9.55
C GLY A 210 -5.54 28.53 8.35
N ASP A 211 -4.26 28.22 8.59
CA ASP A 211 -3.29 27.93 7.52
C ASP A 211 -3.47 26.49 7.02
N HIS A 212 -4.16 26.34 5.89
CA HIS A 212 -4.45 25.05 5.29
C HIS A 212 -3.18 24.25 4.94
N ALA A 213 -2.09 24.91 4.53
CA ALA A 213 -0.86 24.23 4.15
C ALA A 213 -0.13 23.70 5.40
N ALA A 214 -0.04 24.52 6.46
CA ALA A 214 0.54 24.10 7.73
C ALA A 214 -0.28 22.98 8.40
N ILE A 215 -1.61 23.05 8.32
CA ILE A 215 -2.51 22.00 8.84
C ILE A 215 -2.32 20.70 8.07
N ALA A 216 -2.26 20.74 6.74
CA ALA A 216 -2.06 19.55 5.91
C ALA A 216 -0.69 18.89 6.18
N ALA A 217 0.38 19.69 6.29
CA ALA A 217 1.71 19.20 6.64
C ALA A 217 1.72 18.53 8.02
N TRP A 218 1.16 19.20 9.04
CA TRP A 218 1.06 18.64 10.38
C TRP A 218 0.24 17.35 10.41
N ARG A 219 -0.89 17.29 9.69
CA ARG A 219 -1.72 16.07 9.58
C ARG A 219 -0.90 14.92 9.00
N HIS A 220 -0.16 15.15 7.92
CA HIS A 220 0.69 14.14 7.31
C HIS A 220 1.77 13.63 8.29
N GLU A 221 2.48 14.54 8.96
CA GLU A 221 3.48 14.18 9.97
C GLU A 221 2.87 13.31 11.08
N GLN A 222 1.68 13.65 11.57
CA GLN A 222 1.00 12.85 12.59
C GLN A 222 0.55 11.47 12.09
N ARG A 223 0.09 11.36 10.83
CA ARG A 223 -0.24 10.07 10.21
C ARG A 223 0.99 9.16 10.20
N VAL A 224 2.12 9.69 9.76
CA VAL A 224 3.41 8.97 9.73
C VAL A 224 3.82 8.55 11.13
N ALA A 225 3.92 9.49 12.06
CA ALA A 225 4.35 9.21 13.43
C ALA A 225 3.47 8.16 14.12
N ARG A 226 2.15 8.24 13.95
CA ARG A 226 1.20 7.28 14.51
C ARG A 226 1.32 5.90 13.86
N THR A 227 1.52 5.85 12.55
CA THR A 227 1.70 4.58 11.82
C THR A 227 2.96 3.88 12.29
N VAL A 228 4.09 4.58 12.34
CA VAL A 228 5.36 4.04 12.86
C VAL A 228 5.19 3.54 14.30
N ALA A 229 4.49 4.28 15.15
CA ALA A 229 4.32 3.92 16.56
C ALA A 229 3.37 2.72 16.78
N ARG A 230 2.32 2.54 15.95
CA ARG A 230 1.23 1.58 16.22
C ARG A 230 1.15 0.42 15.23
N ARG A 231 1.50 0.66 13.98
CA ARG A 231 1.45 -0.29 12.86
C ARG A 231 2.72 -0.13 12.00
N PRO A 232 3.91 -0.39 12.56
CA PRO A 232 5.17 -0.27 11.82
C PRO A 232 5.20 -1.21 10.60
N ASP A 233 4.39 -2.26 10.59
CA ASP A 233 4.18 -3.15 9.44
C ASP A 233 3.53 -2.45 8.23
N LEU A 234 2.72 -1.40 8.46
CA LEU A 234 2.12 -0.60 7.38
C LEU A 234 3.05 0.48 6.83
N ALA A 235 4.16 0.76 7.52
CA ALA A 235 5.13 1.76 7.10
C ALA A 235 5.95 1.28 5.90
N ALA A 236 5.34 1.25 4.71
CA ALA A 236 6.11 1.18 3.48
C ALA A 236 7.04 2.40 3.41
N ALA A 237 8.29 2.19 3.01
CA ALA A 237 9.30 3.25 2.83
C ALA A 237 8.76 4.51 2.12
N ALA A 238 7.87 4.32 1.13
CA ALA A 238 7.26 5.40 0.35
C ALA A 238 6.27 6.27 1.12
N ALA A 239 5.74 5.79 2.23
CA ALA A 239 4.79 6.49 3.08
C ALA A 239 5.45 7.28 4.21
N THR A 240 6.72 6.98 4.54
CA THR A 240 7.46 7.61 5.66
C THR A 240 8.62 8.49 5.23
N VAL A 241 9.06 8.43 3.96
CA VAL A 241 10.21 9.21 3.46
C VAL A 241 9.72 10.45 2.70
N SER A 242 9.89 11.61 3.32
CA SER A 242 9.61 12.93 2.75
C SER A 242 10.87 13.63 2.23
N GLY A 243 12.04 13.28 2.78
CA GLY A 243 13.34 13.83 2.40
C GLY A 243 14.51 12.94 2.78
N LEU A 244 15.74 13.44 2.58
CA LEU A 244 16.96 12.70 2.93
C LEU A 244 17.15 12.61 4.46
N ASP A 245 16.59 13.56 5.21
CA ASP A 245 16.68 13.64 6.67
C ASP A 245 15.89 12.53 7.38
N ASP A 246 14.96 11.89 6.68
CA ASP A 246 14.18 10.73 7.17
C ASP A 246 14.93 9.39 6.98
N LEU A 247 16.13 9.42 6.38
CA LEU A 247 16.90 8.25 6.01
C LEU A 247 18.16 8.12 6.87
N ASP A 248 18.54 6.88 7.16
CA ASP A 248 19.89 6.57 7.64
C ASP A 248 20.88 6.72 6.46
N VAL A 249 21.60 7.83 6.45
CA VAL A 249 22.59 8.17 5.43
C VAL A 249 23.98 7.95 5.97
N ARG A 250 24.71 7.01 5.38
CA ARG A 250 26.09 6.67 5.80
C ARG A 250 26.97 6.30 4.62
N VAL A 251 28.28 6.24 4.86
CA VAL A 251 29.22 5.66 3.91
C VAL A 251 28.96 4.16 3.81
N ALA A 252 28.98 3.65 2.59
CA ALA A 252 28.78 2.24 2.29
C ALA A 252 29.94 1.39 2.82
N VAL A 253 29.62 0.19 3.27
CA VAL A 253 30.57 -0.85 3.67
C VAL A 253 30.49 -2.03 2.69
N PRO A 254 31.47 -2.94 2.65
CA PRO A 254 31.43 -4.08 1.73
C PRO A 254 30.15 -4.92 1.79
N ALA A 255 29.51 -5.00 2.96
CA ALA A 255 28.24 -5.70 3.15
C ALA A 255 27.05 -5.06 2.38
N ASP A 256 27.15 -3.80 1.96
CA ASP A 256 26.11 -3.12 1.17
C ASP A 256 26.16 -3.50 -0.32
N ALA A 257 27.25 -4.11 -0.81
CA ALA A 257 27.48 -4.35 -2.23
C ALA A 257 26.37 -5.16 -2.93
N PRO A 258 25.79 -6.23 -2.33
CA PRO A 258 24.70 -6.97 -2.97
C PRO A 258 23.44 -6.11 -3.21
N GLU A 259 23.03 -5.32 -2.22
CA GLU A 259 21.87 -4.43 -2.35
C GLU A 259 22.14 -3.27 -3.30
N LEU A 260 23.37 -2.72 -3.30
CA LEU A 260 23.80 -1.70 -4.27
C LEU A 260 23.69 -2.22 -5.70
N LEU A 261 24.13 -3.46 -5.98
CA LEU A 261 24.02 -4.07 -7.29
C LEU A 261 22.55 -4.22 -7.74
N VAL A 262 21.67 -4.64 -6.82
CA VAL A 262 20.22 -4.74 -7.10
C VAL A 262 19.63 -3.37 -7.42
N LEU A 263 19.88 -2.37 -6.58
CA LEU A 263 19.38 -1.01 -6.79
C LEU A 263 19.92 -0.41 -8.10
N GLN A 264 21.19 -0.64 -8.40
CA GLN A 264 21.84 -0.21 -9.64
C GLN A 264 21.15 -0.78 -10.86
N ARG A 265 20.95 -2.11 -10.92
CA ARG A 265 20.26 -2.76 -12.04
C ARG A 265 18.85 -2.21 -12.22
N ALA A 266 18.10 -2.08 -11.13
CA ALA A 266 16.76 -1.51 -11.16
C ALA A 266 16.73 -0.08 -11.72
N CYS A 267 17.67 0.78 -11.29
CA CYS A 267 17.74 2.18 -11.73
C CYS A 267 18.11 2.32 -13.21
N TRP A 268 18.92 1.41 -13.76
CA TRP A 268 19.38 1.48 -15.15
C TRP A 268 18.54 0.67 -16.15
N MET A 269 17.49 -0.03 -15.71
CA MET A 269 16.57 -0.72 -16.64
C MET A 269 15.93 0.25 -17.64
N GLN A 270 15.53 1.45 -17.20
CA GLN A 270 14.92 2.44 -18.09
C GLN A 270 15.91 2.95 -19.13
N GLU A 271 17.16 3.17 -18.73
CA GLU A 271 18.24 3.62 -19.58
C GLU A 271 18.57 2.56 -20.64
N GLY A 272 18.54 1.28 -20.29
CA GLY A 272 18.66 0.19 -21.26
C GLY A 272 17.53 0.20 -22.29
N ARG A 273 16.28 0.45 -21.86
CA ARG A 273 15.13 0.60 -22.78
C ARG A 273 15.24 1.81 -23.69
N ILE A 274 15.57 2.98 -23.14
CA ILE A 274 15.64 4.26 -23.87
C ILE A 274 16.80 4.24 -24.88
N SER A 275 17.94 3.68 -24.49
CA SER A 275 19.10 3.55 -25.39
C SER A 275 18.96 2.42 -26.41
N GLY A 276 18.06 1.48 -26.19
CA GLY A 276 17.95 0.26 -26.99
C GLY A 276 19.12 -0.72 -26.78
N SER A 277 19.98 -0.49 -25.79
CA SER A 277 21.14 -1.33 -25.47
C SER A 277 21.13 -1.75 -24.01
N TRP A 278 21.19 -3.06 -23.77
CA TRP A 278 21.38 -3.63 -22.43
C TRP A 278 22.87 -3.76 -22.07
N HIS A 279 23.75 -3.49 -23.02
CA HIS A 279 25.21 -3.49 -22.87
C HIS A 279 25.68 -2.10 -22.47
N ILE A 280 25.43 -1.74 -21.21
CA ILE A 280 25.90 -0.50 -20.60
C ILE A 280 26.57 -0.81 -19.27
N PRO A 281 27.65 -0.10 -18.88
CA PRO A 281 28.46 -0.50 -17.73
C PRO A 281 27.67 -0.76 -16.44
N PRO A 282 26.66 0.03 -16.05
CA PRO A 282 25.90 -0.22 -14.82
C PRO A 282 25.04 -1.50 -14.85
N LEU A 283 24.70 -2.03 -16.03
CA LEU A 283 23.95 -3.29 -16.16
C LEU A 283 24.88 -4.51 -16.28
N GLU A 284 26.13 -4.31 -16.70
CA GLU A 284 27.11 -5.38 -16.89
C GLU A 284 28.01 -5.61 -15.66
N GLU A 285 28.18 -4.61 -14.79
CA GLU A 285 28.95 -4.75 -13.55
C GLU A 285 28.48 -5.96 -12.72
N SER A 286 29.46 -6.77 -12.31
CA SER A 286 29.31 -7.89 -11.40
C SER A 286 29.31 -7.44 -9.94
N LEU A 287 29.03 -8.36 -9.02
CA LEU A 287 29.16 -8.08 -7.59
C LEU A 287 30.61 -7.73 -7.21
N GLU A 288 31.59 -8.39 -7.83
CA GLU A 288 33.01 -8.13 -7.59
C GLU A 288 33.39 -6.72 -8.04
N ASP A 289 32.86 -6.24 -9.18
CA ASP A 289 33.08 -4.87 -9.65
C ASP A 289 32.51 -3.83 -8.69
N VAL A 290 31.32 -4.09 -8.13
CA VAL A 290 30.71 -3.20 -7.13
C VAL A 290 31.54 -3.17 -5.85
N VAL A 291 32.01 -4.33 -5.36
CA VAL A 291 32.89 -4.41 -4.18
C VAL A 291 34.20 -3.67 -4.43
N HIS A 292 34.83 -3.84 -5.59
CA HIS A 292 36.03 -3.12 -5.96
C HIS A 292 35.79 -1.60 -6.00
N GLY A 293 34.67 -1.18 -6.60
CA GLY A 293 34.28 0.21 -6.69
C GLY A 293 34.10 0.90 -5.34
N LEU A 294 33.71 0.18 -4.28
CA LEU A 294 33.64 0.72 -2.92
C LEU A 294 35.01 1.12 -2.35
N GLY A 295 36.10 0.55 -2.86
CA GLY A 295 37.47 0.94 -2.48
C GLY A 295 37.98 2.18 -3.22
N GLU A 296 37.48 2.44 -4.43
CA GLU A 296 37.92 3.57 -5.26
C GLU A 296 37.05 4.82 -5.10
N TRP A 297 35.80 4.65 -4.66
CA TRP A 297 34.82 5.71 -4.57
C TRP A 297 34.32 5.86 -3.13
N THR A 298 34.19 7.09 -2.65
CA THR A 298 33.34 7.33 -1.48
C THR A 298 31.89 7.15 -1.93
N THR A 299 31.27 6.08 -1.47
CA THR A 299 29.89 5.73 -1.81
C THR A 299 29.02 5.97 -0.58
N TRP A 300 27.96 6.76 -0.72
CA TRP A 300 26.94 6.94 0.30
C TRP A 300 25.73 6.08 -0.01
N VAL A 301 25.14 5.51 1.02
CA VAL A 301 23.88 4.77 1.00
C VAL A 301 22.86 5.49 1.85
N ALA A 302 21.61 5.51 1.40
CA ALA A 302 20.47 6.03 2.12
C ALA A 302 19.47 4.88 2.35
N ARG A 303 19.26 4.53 3.62
CA ARG A 303 18.41 3.42 4.05
C ARG A 303 17.22 3.94 4.83
N VAL A 304 16.08 3.26 4.67
CA VAL A 304 14.94 3.50 5.56
C VAL A 304 15.36 3.09 6.98
N PRO A 305 15.10 3.88 8.02
CA PRO A 305 15.42 3.46 9.39
C PRO A 305 14.70 2.15 9.75
N SER A 306 15.43 1.23 10.40
CA SER A 306 14.89 -0.03 10.91
C SER A 306 15.50 -0.32 12.29
N SER A 307 14.74 -0.97 13.17
CA SER A 307 15.17 -1.31 14.52
C SER A 307 16.37 -2.28 14.56
N ASP A 308 16.54 -3.07 13.50
CA ASP A 308 17.67 -4.01 13.34
C ASP A 308 18.87 -3.42 12.57
N GLY A 309 18.78 -2.14 12.16
CA GLY A 309 19.81 -1.45 11.38
C GLY A 309 19.95 -1.95 9.93
N ARG A 310 19.07 -2.83 9.45
CA ARG A 310 19.09 -3.40 8.08
C ARG A 310 17.95 -2.92 7.22
N GLY A 311 17.51 -1.69 7.45
CA GLY A 311 16.40 -1.14 6.68
C GLY A 311 16.73 -1.02 5.19
N ARG A 312 15.67 -1.02 4.39
CA ARG A 312 15.74 -1.10 2.92
C ARG A 312 16.65 -0.03 2.34
N LEU A 313 17.59 -0.43 1.48
CA LEU A 313 18.38 0.50 0.66
C LEU A 313 17.48 1.17 -0.39
N VAL A 314 17.34 2.49 -0.32
CA VAL A 314 16.43 3.25 -1.19
C VAL A 314 17.12 4.34 -2.01
N GLY A 315 18.37 4.68 -1.69
CA GLY A 315 19.15 5.62 -2.46
C GLY A 315 20.65 5.37 -2.32
N SER A 316 21.41 5.80 -3.33
CA SER A 316 22.87 5.81 -3.26
C SER A 316 23.44 6.85 -4.22
N VAL A 317 24.64 7.33 -3.91
CA VAL A 317 25.44 8.19 -4.77
C VAL A 317 26.91 7.95 -4.45
N ARG A 318 27.79 8.09 -5.44
CA ARG A 318 29.23 7.99 -5.22
C ARG A 318 29.98 9.18 -5.76
N GLY A 319 31.07 9.53 -5.09
CA GLY A 319 31.95 10.62 -5.48
C GLY A 319 33.43 10.26 -5.29
N ARG A 320 34.29 10.80 -6.15
CA ARG A 320 35.74 10.72 -6.00
C ARG A 320 36.44 11.91 -6.65
N VAL A 321 37.67 12.17 -6.22
CA VAL A 321 38.57 13.04 -6.97
C VAL A 321 38.98 12.31 -8.26
N ARG A 322 38.91 12.99 -9.40
CA ARG A 322 39.31 12.40 -10.69
C ARG A 322 40.77 11.93 -10.63
N PRO A 323 41.06 10.66 -10.97
CA PRO A 323 42.44 10.20 -11.10
C PRO A 323 43.20 11.07 -12.10
N GLY A 324 44.32 11.65 -11.66
CA GLY A 324 45.17 12.53 -12.49
C GLY A 324 44.75 14.01 -12.54
N ASP A 325 43.60 14.41 -11.99
CA ASP A 325 43.19 15.82 -11.90
C ASP A 325 42.54 16.11 -10.54
N PRO A 326 43.30 16.62 -9.55
CA PRO A 326 42.80 16.88 -8.21
C PRO A 326 41.79 18.03 -8.12
N THR A 327 41.58 18.75 -9.23
CA THR A 327 40.66 19.89 -9.30
C THR A 327 39.25 19.49 -9.74
N VAL A 328 39.05 18.23 -10.16
CA VAL A 328 37.78 17.70 -10.65
C VAL A 328 37.21 16.64 -9.70
N TRP A 329 35.96 16.81 -9.33
CA TRP A 329 35.18 15.82 -8.58
C TRP A 329 34.21 15.10 -9.49
N GLU A 330 34.34 13.78 -9.57
CA GLU A 330 33.44 12.92 -10.34
C GLU A 330 32.29 12.48 -9.45
N THR A 331 31.06 12.65 -9.92
CA THR A 331 29.87 12.05 -9.29
C THR A 331 29.30 10.98 -10.20
N GLY A 332 29.00 9.82 -9.62
CA GLY A 332 28.45 8.67 -10.33
C GLY A 332 27.38 7.96 -9.53
N ARG A 333 26.75 6.96 -10.17
CA ARG A 333 25.72 6.08 -9.57
C ARG A 333 24.74 6.84 -8.68
N LEU A 334 24.12 7.90 -9.22
CA LEU A 334 23.04 8.60 -8.53
C LEU A 334 21.77 7.77 -8.67
N MET A 335 21.39 7.07 -7.61
CA MET A 335 20.34 6.06 -7.60
C MET A 335 19.24 6.43 -6.61
N VAL A 336 17.99 6.29 -7.03
CA VAL A 336 16.81 6.43 -6.19
C VAL A 336 15.84 5.32 -6.58
N ALA A 337 15.41 4.54 -5.60
CA ALA A 337 14.44 3.46 -5.77
C ALA A 337 13.18 3.99 -6.46
N ALA A 338 12.60 3.20 -7.37
CA ALA A 338 11.55 3.64 -8.29
C ALA A 338 10.32 4.23 -7.57
N ASP A 339 9.94 3.65 -6.44
CA ASP A 339 8.83 4.08 -5.59
C ASP A 339 9.07 5.39 -4.82
N LEU A 340 10.31 5.90 -4.80
CA LEU A 340 10.69 7.17 -4.17
C LEU A 340 11.15 8.24 -5.17
N GLN A 341 11.08 7.98 -6.48
CA GLN A 341 11.42 8.97 -7.49
C GLN A 341 10.41 10.14 -7.48
N GLY A 342 10.85 11.31 -7.94
CA GLY A 342 10.01 12.53 -7.96
C GLY A 342 9.95 13.30 -6.64
N ARG A 343 10.42 12.73 -5.52
CA ARG A 343 10.38 13.32 -4.17
C ARG A 343 11.60 14.18 -3.80
N GLY A 344 12.37 14.64 -4.79
CA GLY A 344 13.57 15.46 -4.53
C GLY A 344 14.82 14.72 -4.02
N LEU A 345 14.73 13.44 -3.63
CA LEU A 345 15.87 12.65 -3.12
C LEU A 345 17.09 12.64 -4.05
N GLY A 346 16.90 12.54 -5.36
CA GLY A 346 18.02 12.58 -6.31
C GLY A 346 18.77 13.92 -6.30
N ARG A 347 18.08 15.03 -6.00
CA ARG A 347 18.73 16.34 -5.82
C ARG A 347 19.50 16.38 -4.49
N ALA A 348 18.93 15.84 -3.43
CA ALA A 348 19.56 15.79 -2.11
C ALA A 348 20.81 14.89 -2.11
N LEU A 349 20.75 13.71 -2.71
CA LEU A 349 21.90 12.81 -2.88
C LEU A 349 23.01 13.46 -3.72
N LEU A 350 22.66 14.14 -4.82
CA LEU A 350 23.66 14.88 -5.60
C LEU A 350 24.35 15.97 -4.77
N ALA A 351 23.59 16.70 -3.95
CA ALA A 351 24.15 17.71 -3.05
C ALA A 351 25.05 17.09 -1.96
N LEU A 352 24.67 15.93 -1.41
CA LEU A 352 25.50 15.16 -0.47
C LEU A 352 26.85 14.77 -1.08
N ALA A 353 26.84 14.25 -2.31
CA ALA A 353 28.07 13.90 -3.02
C ALA A 353 28.95 15.12 -3.31
N GLU A 354 28.36 16.26 -3.70
CA GLU A 354 29.10 17.52 -3.92
C GLU A 354 29.70 18.08 -2.62
N ALA A 355 29.01 17.92 -1.49
CA ALA A 355 29.49 18.35 -0.17
C ALA A 355 30.68 17.50 0.33
N GLY A 356 30.77 16.24 -0.12
CA GLY A 356 31.92 15.36 0.15
C GLY A 356 33.20 15.75 -0.60
N ALA A 357 33.17 16.70 -1.53
CA ALA A 357 34.33 17.08 -2.34
C ALA A 357 35.38 17.90 -1.55
N PRO A 358 36.68 17.50 -1.59
CA PRO A 358 37.77 18.26 -0.94
C PRO A 358 37.87 19.70 -1.42
N GLN A 359 38.43 20.60 -0.61
CA GLN A 359 38.56 22.03 -0.95
C GLN A 359 39.36 22.29 -2.25
N THR A 360 40.24 21.37 -2.65
CA THR A 360 41.02 21.46 -3.90
C THR A 360 40.17 21.39 -5.18
N VAL A 361 38.94 20.90 -5.07
CA VAL A 361 38.02 20.76 -6.21
C VAL A 361 37.47 22.12 -6.61
N SER A 362 37.63 22.46 -7.89
CA SER A 362 37.06 23.66 -8.53
C SER A 362 35.88 23.33 -9.45
N THR A 363 35.76 22.06 -9.87
CA THR A 363 34.80 21.62 -10.89
C THR A 363 34.18 20.30 -10.51
N TYR A 364 32.85 20.23 -10.52
CA TYR A 364 32.08 18.99 -10.44
C TYR A 364 31.81 18.46 -11.85
N TRP A 365 31.92 17.16 -12.03
CA TRP A 365 31.70 16.46 -13.29
C TRP A 365 30.73 15.30 -13.08
N ILE A 366 29.83 15.11 -14.05
CA ILE A 366 28.89 13.99 -14.09
C ILE A 366 28.67 13.55 -15.53
N ASN A 367 28.35 12.26 -15.70
CA ASN A 367 28.09 11.65 -17.00
C ASN A 367 26.70 11.01 -17.03
N THR A 368 26.03 11.06 -18.19
CA THR A 368 24.75 10.38 -18.40
C THR A 368 24.54 10.03 -19.88
N GLY A 369 23.60 9.13 -20.16
CA GLY A 369 23.28 8.73 -21.53
C GLY A 369 22.84 9.92 -22.38
N ARG A 370 23.30 9.99 -23.64
CA ARG A 370 22.98 11.07 -24.58
C ARG A 370 21.48 11.20 -24.84
N VAL A 371 20.78 10.07 -24.81
CA VAL A 371 19.33 9.95 -25.02
C VAL A 371 18.52 10.11 -23.72
N SER A 372 19.17 10.21 -22.56
CA SER A 372 18.49 10.37 -21.26
C SER A 372 18.10 11.83 -21.00
N GLU A 373 17.16 12.36 -21.78
CA GLU A 373 16.71 13.76 -21.68
C GLU A 373 16.24 14.15 -20.27
N GLY A 374 15.62 13.22 -19.54
CA GLY A 374 15.21 13.41 -18.14
C GLY A 374 16.40 13.71 -17.23
N ASN A 375 17.47 12.93 -17.33
CA ASN A 375 18.69 13.12 -16.55
C ASN A 375 19.40 14.42 -16.93
N ILE A 376 19.52 14.70 -18.24
CA ILE A 376 20.14 15.94 -18.73
C ILE A 376 19.38 17.17 -18.19
N ARG A 377 18.04 17.17 -18.24
CA ARG A 377 17.21 18.25 -17.66
C ARG A 377 17.41 18.39 -16.16
N ARG A 378 17.49 17.27 -15.42
CA ARG A 378 17.74 17.26 -13.97
C ARG A 378 19.07 17.92 -13.62
N TYR A 379 20.16 17.53 -14.30
CA TYR A 379 21.49 18.09 -14.02
C TYR A 379 21.60 19.55 -14.43
N LYS A 380 20.98 19.96 -15.54
CA LYS A 380 20.89 21.39 -15.92
C LYS A 380 20.20 22.24 -14.85
N ARG A 381 19.08 21.74 -14.27
CA ARG A 381 18.41 22.41 -13.13
C ARG A 381 19.31 22.47 -11.88
N ALA A 382 20.20 21.51 -11.68
CA ALA A 382 21.19 21.51 -10.60
C ALA A 382 22.43 22.42 -10.88
N GLY A 383 22.46 23.10 -12.03
CA GLY A 383 23.50 24.06 -12.40
C GLY A 383 24.63 23.48 -13.27
N TYR A 384 24.51 22.23 -13.73
CA TYR A 384 25.47 21.62 -14.64
C TYR A 384 25.26 22.10 -16.08
N ARG A 385 26.35 22.25 -16.81
CA ARG A 385 26.37 22.60 -18.23
C ARG A 385 27.00 21.46 -19.01
N GLN A 386 26.38 21.10 -20.12
CA GLN A 386 26.89 20.05 -21.00
C GLN A 386 28.20 20.52 -21.66
N VAL A 387 29.20 19.64 -21.65
CA VAL A 387 30.46 19.84 -22.36
C VAL A 387 30.23 19.49 -23.84
N PRO A 388 30.68 20.32 -24.81
CA PRO A 388 30.58 19.98 -26.22
C PRO A 388 31.36 18.70 -26.55
N GLY A 389 30.78 17.81 -27.35
CA GLY A 389 31.44 16.60 -27.84
C GLY A 389 30.79 15.29 -27.38
N GLU A 390 31.55 14.21 -27.50
CA GLU A 390 31.21 12.91 -26.91
C GLU A 390 31.64 12.86 -25.44
N GLY A 391 30.82 12.21 -24.61
CA GLY A 391 31.17 12.00 -23.20
C GLY A 391 32.32 11.02 -23.04
N ALA A 392 32.77 10.84 -21.79
CA ALA A 392 33.86 9.92 -21.46
C ALA A 392 33.59 8.45 -21.83
N PHE A 393 32.32 8.09 -22.05
CA PHE A 393 31.89 6.75 -22.48
C PHE A 393 31.08 6.83 -23.79
N PRO A 394 31.18 5.82 -24.67
CA PRO A 394 30.40 5.79 -25.91
C PRO A 394 28.91 5.99 -25.67
N GLY A 395 28.27 6.87 -26.45
CA GLY A 395 26.83 7.12 -26.34
C GLY A 395 26.39 7.97 -25.13
N THR A 396 27.34 8.57 -24.41
CA THR A 396 27.07 9.45 -23.26
C THR A 396 27.38 10.92 -23.54
N VAL A 397 27.01 11.78 -22.60
CA VAL A 397 27.36 13.20 -22.55
C VAL A 397 27.91 13.56 -21.17
N ASP A 398 28.93 14.41 -21.18
CA ASP A 398 29.52 14.95 -19.97
C ASP A 398 28.88 16.29 -19.60
N LEU A 399 28.66 16.51 -18.31
CA LEU A 399 28.23 17.79 -17.78
C LEU A 399 29.13 18.24 -16.64
N THR A 400 29.40 19.54 -16.57
CA THR A 400 30.24 20.14 -15.52
C THR A 400 29.57 21.31 -14.82
N LYS A 401 29.94 21.54 -13.57
CA LYS A 401 29.48 22.65 -12.72
C LYS A 401 30.68 23.21 -11.97
N ARG A 402 30.91 24.51 -12.05
CA ARG A 402 31.96 25.17 -11.23
C ARG A 402 31.53 25.21 -9.77
N ARG A 403 32.46 24.92 -8.86
CA ARG A 403 32.24 25.15 -7.42
C ARG A 403 32.11 26.64 -7.19
N ARG A 404 31.05 27.06 -6.51
CA ARG A 404 30.91 28.46 -6.09
C ARG A 404 31.88 28.69 -4.92
N SER A 405 32.67 29.75 -5.03
CA SER A 405 33.64 30.20 -4.03
C SER A 405 32.97 30.53 -2.70
#